data_AF-A0A258JJX0-F1
#
_entry.id   AF-A0A258JJX0-F1
#
_cell.length_a   1.000
_cell.length_b   1.000
_cell.length_c   1.000
_cell.angle_alpha   90.00
_cell.angle_beta   90.00
_cell.angle_gamma   90.00
#
_symmetry.space_group_name_H-M   'P 1'
#
loop_
_entity.id
_entity.type
_entity.pdbx_description
1 polymer ?
#
loop_
_entity_poly.entity_id
_entity_poly.type
_entity_poly.pdbx_seq_one_letter_code
_entity_poly.pdbx_strand_id
1 'polypeptide(L)' 'MSQEIRNLEPKALWNNFANLNAVPRPSKKEGRVVEFIKSFGESLGLEVFEDKIHNVIIRKPATAGM' A
#
# COMPACT_ATOMS: atom_id res chain seq x y z
N MET A 1 12.96 9.98 5.85
CA MET A 1 11.87 10.06 6.84
C MET A 1 12.46 9.74 8.22
N SER A 2 12.13 10.48 9.27
CA SER A 2 12.58 10.12 10.62
C SER A 2 11.92 8.82 11.08
N GLN A 3 12.66 7.97 11.80
CA GLN A 3 12.13 6.73 12.39
C GLN A 3 11.06 7.01 13.46
N GLU A 4 11.02 8.23 13.98
CA GLU A 4 10.07 8.68 15.01
C GLU A 4 8.61 8.55 14.55
N ILE A 5 8.32 8.71 13.26
CA ILE A 5 6.95 8.59 12.73
C ILE A 5 6.39 7.17 12.91
N ARG A 6 7.24 6.14 12.84
CA ARG A 6 6.81 4.76 13.08
C ARG A 6 6.40 4.52 14.53
N ASN A 7 6.75 5.42 15.43
CA ASN A 7 6.41 5.32 16.83
C ASN A 7 5.02 5.88 17.17
N LEU A 8 4.35 6.55 16.23
CA LEU A 8 3.01 7.09 16.43
C LEU A 8 1.94 6.00 16.42
N GLU A 9 0.85 6.23 17.14
CA GLU A 9 -0.33 5.36 17.15
C GLU A 9 -1.39 5.82 16.13
N PRO A 10 -2.12 4.90 15.48
CA PRO A 10 -1.95 3.44 15.54
C PRO A 10 -0.75 2.97 14.71
N LYS A 11 0.11 2.10 15.28
CA LYS A 11 1.35 1.62 14.61
C LYS A 11 1.14 1.11 13.19
N ALA A 12 0.03 0.40 12.93
CA ALA A 12 -0.25 -0.19 11.63
C ALA A 12 -0.38 0.87 10.52
N LEU A 13 -1.04 1.99 10.80
CA LEU A 13 -1.20 3.09 9.86
C LEU A 13 0.14 3.76 9.58
N TRP A 14 0.86 4.12 10.64
CA TRP A 14 2.10 4.90 10.51
C TRP A 14 3.25 4.11 9.90
N ASN A 15 3.31 2.79 10.12
CA ASN A 15 4.27 1.93 9.44
C ASN A 15 3.99 1.87 7.93
N ASN A 16 2.72 1.73 7.52
CA ASN A 16 2.34 1.73 6.11
C ASN A 16 2.64 3.09 5.45
N PHE A 17 2.33 4.19 6.14
CA PHE A 17 2.66 5.54 5.68
C PHE A 17 4.17 5.76 5.49
N ALA A 18 4.99 5.31 6.46
CA ALA A 18 6.44 5.39 6.37
C ALA A 18 7.00 4.54 5.21
N ASN A 19 6.47 3.33 5.01
CA ASN A 19 6.85 2.47 3.88
C ASN A 19 6.50 3.12 2.53
N LEU A 20 5.28 3.66 2.40
CA LEU A 20 4.82 4.32 1.17
C LEU A 20 5.67 5.55 0.82
N ASN A 21 6.04 6.37 1.81
CA ASN A 21 6.89 7.54 1.58
C ASN A 21 8.35 7.22 1.26
N ALA A 22 8.82 6.01 1.56
CA ALA A 22 10.13 5.55 1.12
C ALA A 22 10.16 5.24 -0.39
N VAL A 23 8.99 5.11 -1.03
CA VAL A 23 8.87 4.88 -2.47
C VAL A 23 8.71 6.22 -3.19
N PRO A 24 9.69 6.63 -4.04
CA PRO A 24 9.58 7.85 -4.82
C PRO A 24 8.42 7.77 -5.81
N ARG A 25 7.51 8.75 -5.75
CA ARG A 25 6.32 8.85 -6.62
C ARG A 25 6.19 10.22 -7.31
N PRO A 26 7.18 10.65 -8.11
CA PRO A 26 7.04 11.88 -8.87
C PRO A 26 5.91 11.73 -9.90
N SER A 27 5.22 12.83 -10.21
CA SER A 27 4.16 12.84 -11.22
C SER A 27 4.63 12.27 -12.56
N LYS A 28 3.81 11.42 -13.17
CA LYS A 28 4.08 10.68 -14.42
C LYS A 28 5.14 9.57 -14.29
N LYS A 29 5.53 9.20 -13.07
CA LYS A 29 6.49 8.12 -12.76
C LYS A 29 5.99 7.24 -11.60
N GLU A 30 4.71 6.93 -11.63
CA GLU A 30 4.01 6.19 -10.57
C GLU A 30 4.32 4.68 -10.58
N GLY A 31 4.97 4.13 -11.61
CA GLY A 31 5.17 2.67 -11.75
C GLY A 31 5.73 1.96 -10.49
N ARG A 32 6.70 2.58 -9.80
CA ARG A 32 7.26 2.03 -8.56
C ARG A 32 6.26 1.98 -7.41
N VAL A 33 5.38 2.97 -7.29
CA VAL A 33 4.36 2.99 -6.24
C VAL A 33 3.22 2.04 -6.57
N VAL A 34 2.90 1.87 -7.85
CA VAL A 34 1.95 0.86 -8.34
C VAL A 34 2.43 -0.54 -7.98
N GLU A 35 3.67 -0.90 -8.32
CA GLU A 35 4.27 -2.19 -7.94
C GLU A 35 4.30 -2.39 -6.42
N PHE A 36 4.71 -1.36 -5.68
CA PHE A 36 4.73 -1.41 -4.21
C PHE A 36 3.34 -1.71 -3.62
N ILE A 37 2.28 -1.06 -4.09
CA ILE A 37 0.92 -1.30 -3.59
C ILE A 37 0.41 -2.68 -4.02
N LYS A 38 0.75 -3.15 -5.22
CA LYS A 38 0.39 -4.49 -5.67
C LYS A 38 1.01 -5.56 -4.78
N SER A 39 2.33 -5.49 -4.56
CA SER A 39 3.04 -6.41 -3.67
C SER A 39 2.55 -6.31 -2.22
N PHE A 40 2.14 -5.13 -1.76
CA PHE A 40 1.52 -4.99 -0.45
C PHE A 40 0.23 -5.81 -0.34
N GLY A 41 -0.69 -5.69 -1.30
CA GLY A 41 -1.92 -6.48 -1.30
C GLY A 41 -1.68 -7.99 -1.42
N GLU A 42 -0.78 -8.39 -2.31
CA GLU A 42 -0.39 -9.80 -2.51
C GLU A 42 0.24 -10.40 -1.25
N SER A 43 1.08 -9.64 -0.54
CA SER A 43 1.69 -10.08 0.72
C SER A 43 0.67 -10.34 1.83
N LEU A 44 -0.52 -9.73 1.73
CA LEU A 44 -1.66 -9.95 2.62
C LEU A 44 -2.55 -11.11 2.15
N GLY A 45 -2.20 -11.78 1.05
CA GLY A 45 -3.02 -12.85 0.44
C GLY A 45 -4.32 -12.35 -0.19
N LEU A 46 -4.39 -11.07 -0.55
CA LEU A 46 -5.58 -10.46 -1.14
C LEU A 46 -5.57 -10.54 -2.66
N GLU A 47 -6.75 -10.49 -3.28
CA GLU A 47 -6.86 -10.36 -4.73
C GLU A 47 -6.43 -8.95 -5.14
N VAL A 48 -5.44 -8.88 -6.02
CA VAL A 48 -4.85 -7.63 -6.51
C VAL A 48 -4.87 -7.64 -8.03
N PHE A 49 -5.33 -6.54 -8.63
CA PHE A 49 -5.24 -6.34 -10.06
C PHE A 49 -5.12 -4.86 -10.39
N GLU A 50 -4.72 -4.60 -11.62
CA GLU A 50 -4.46 -3.28 -12.15
C GLU A 50 -5.35 -3.08 -13.37
N ASP A 51 -6.02 -1.93 -13.46
CA ASP A 51 -6.84 -1.63 -14.62
C ASP A 51 -6.00 -1.06 -15.79
N LYS A 52 -6.69 -0.76 -16.90
CA LYS A 52 -6.08 -0.31 -18.16
C LYS A 52 -5.39 1.06 -18.06
N ILE A 53 -5.66 1.81 -17.00
CA ILE A 53 -5.16 3.16 -16.77
C ILE A 53 -4.32 3.25 -15.48
N HIS A 54 -3.81 2.10 -15.01
CA HIS A 54 -2.90 1.96 -13.88
C HIS A 54 -3.51 2.26 -12.49
N ASN A 55 -4.83 2.17 -12.33
CA ASN A 55 -5.41 2.11 -10.99
C ASN A 55 -5.16 0.73 -10.38
N VAL A 56 -4.66 0.71 -9.14
CA VAL A 56 -4.50 -0.54 -8.37
C VAL A 56 -5.76 -0.81 -7.56
N ILE A 57 -6.31 -2.01 -7.72
CA ILE A 57 -7.52 -2.47 -7.04
C ILE A 57 -7.15 -3.67 -6.18
N ILE A 58 -7.45 -3.57 -4.88
CA ILE A 58 -7.25 -4.64 -3.90
C ILE A 58 -8.62 -5.03 -3.34
N ARG A 59 -9.01 -6.30 -3.48
CA ARG A 59 -10.26 -6.82 -2.94
C ARG A 59 -10.00 -7.64 -1.69
N LYS A 60 -10.73 -7.32 -0.64
CA LYS A 60 -10.73 -8.05 0.64
C LYS A 60 -12.11 -8.67 0.85
N PRO A 61 -12.21 -9.98 1.14
CA PRO A 61 -13.49 -10.60 1.46
C PRO A 61 -14.05 -10.01 2.77
N ALA A 62 -15.37 -10.16 2.95
CA ALA A 62 -16.01 -9.82 4.22
C ALA A 62 -15.35 -10.60 5.37
N THR A 63 -15.27 -9.98 6.55
CA THR A 63 -14.83 -10.69 7.74
C THR A 63 -15.88 -11.74 8.10
N ALA A 64 -15.47 -13.00 8.23
CA ALA A 64 -16.41 -14.08 8.53
C ALA A 64 -17.10 -13.83 9.87
N GLY A 65 -18.44 -13.80 9.86
CA GLY A 65 -19.26 -13.66 11.06
C GLY A 65 -19.34 -12.25 11.66
N MET A 66 -18.91 -11.21 10.93
CA MET A 66 -19.19 -9.80 11.24
C MET A 66 -20.27 -9.22 10.35
#